data_AF-A0A1F8UCT4-F1
#
_entry.id   AF-A0A1F8UCT4-F1
#
_cell.length_a   1.000
_cell.length_b   1.000
_cell.length_c   1.000
_cell.angle_alpha   90.00
_cell.angle_beta   90.00
_cell.angle_gamma   90.00
#
_symmetry.space_group_name_H-M   'P 1'
#
loop_
_entity.id
_entity.type
_entity.pdbx_description
1 polymer ?
#
loop_
_entity_poly.entity_id
_entity_poly.type
_entity_poly.pdbx_seq_one_letter_code
_entity_poly.pdbx_strand_id
1 'polypeptide(L)'
;MSKIISLLEKMGQNAEFRYANTDQLATLVADTDPALLNAVITGDQAGLEKLLGARTNVVCGLHPADQPDEEPQDEPEDQPEKEAKSLLKVS
;
A
#
# COMPACT_ATOMS: atom_id res chain seq x y z
N MET A 1 -10.03 14.03 9.86
CA MET A 1 -10.18 12.97 8.84
C MET A 1 -11.28 13.43 7.87
N SER A 2 -11.07 13.38 6.56
CA SER A 2 -12.03 13.93 5.59
C SER A 2 -13.27 13.04 5.44
N LYS A 3 -14.47 13.62 5.37
CA LYS A 3 -15.74 12.88 5.30
C LYS A 3 -15.82 11.97 4.07
N ILE A 4 -15.28 12.42 2.92
CA ILE A 4 -15.23 11.61 1.70
C ILE A 4 -14.32 10.38 1.84
N ILE A 5 -13.23 10.49 2.60
CA ILE A 5 -12.32 9.36 2.83
C ILE A 5 -13.03 8.29 3.67
N SER A 6 -13.70 8.70 4.75
CA SER A 6 -14.48 7.78 5.58
C SER A 6 -15.65 7.14 4.84
N LEU A 7 -16.25 7.86 3.88
CA LEU A 7 -17.26 7.29 2.98
C LEU A 7 -16.65 6.18 2.12
N LEU A 8 -15.55 6.47 1.41
CA LEU A 8 -14.87 5.51 0.54
C LEU A 8 -14.36 4.28 1.29
N GLU A 9 -13.85 4.46 2.51
CA GLU A 9 -13.44 3.37 3.40
C GLU A 9 -14.63 2.48 3.75
N LYS A 10 -15.76 3.05 4.19
CA LYS A 10 -16.98 2.27 4.49
C LYS A 10 -17.48 1.53 3.26
N MET A 11 -17.46 2.16 2.10
CA MET A 11 -17.86 1.54 0.83
C MET A 11 -16.94 0.37 0.46
N GLY A 12 -15.62 0.50 0.66
CA GLY A 12 -14.65 -0.56 0.35
C GLY A 12 -14.65 -1.72 1.35
N GLN A 13 -14.95 -1.45 2.63
CA GLN A 13 -14.97 -2.46 3.69
C GLN A 13 -16.21 -3.36 3.68
N ASN A 14 -17.32 -2.88 3.12
CA ASN A 14 -18.58 -3.62 3.14
C ASN A 14 -19.09 -3.91 1.71
N ALA A 15 -18.89 -5.16 1.28
CA ALA A 15 -19.28 -5.62 -0.04
C ALA A 15 -20.81 -5.55 -0.30
N GLU A 16 -21.64 -5.53 0.75
CA GLU A 16 -23.10 -5.39 0.62
C GLU A 16 -23.49 -4.06 -0.06
N PHE A 17 -22.66 -3.02 0.08
CA PHE A 17 -22.91 -1.75 -0.61
C PHE A 17 -22.87 -1.85 -2.14
N ARG A 18 -22.30 -2.93 -2.69
CA ARG A 18 -22.38 -3.23 -4.13
C ARG A 18 -23.83 -3.42 -4.60
N TYR A 19 -24.71 -3.88 -3.71
CA TYR A 19 -26.13 -4.16 -3.99
C TYR A 19 -27.06 -3.23 -3.22
N ALA A 20 -26.53 -2.18 -2.59
CA ALA A 20 -27.32 -1.21 -1.87
C ALA A 20 -28.31 -0.51 -2.83
N ASN A 21 -29.53 -0.30 -2.32
CA ASN A 21 -30.53 0.47 -3.04
C ASN A 21 -30.26 1.98 -2.92
N THR A 22 -31.03 2.76 -3.67
CA THR A 22 -30.88 4.22 -3.73
C THR A 22 -31.01 4.90 -2.37
N ASP A 23 -31.94 4.45 -1.51
CA ASP A 23 -32.17 5.07 -0.19
C ASP A 23 -31.00 4.79 0.76
N GLN A 24 -30.45 3.59 0.71
CA GLN A 24 -29.27 3.20 1.47
C GLN A 24 -28.05 4.03 1.04
N LEU A 25 -27.85 4.22 -0.26
CA LEU A 25 -26.77 5.05 -0.80
C LEU A 25 -26.97 6.53 -0.47
N ALA A 26 -28.19 7.06 -0.58
CA ALA A 26 -28.51 8.45 -0.22
C ALA A 26 -28.19 8.73 1.25
N THR A 27 -28.56 7.80 2.14
CA THR A 27 -28.21 7.89 3.57
C THR A 27 -26.70 7.88 3.78
N LEU A 28 -25.98 7.05 3.04
CA LEU A 28 -24.53 6.89 3.17
C LEU A 28 -23.77 8.18 2.77
N VAL A 29 -24.25 8.89 1.75
CA VAL A 29 -23.58 10.09 1.20
C VAL A 29 -24.10 11.42 1.77
N ALA A 30 -25.17 11.41 2.57
CA ALA A 30 -25.90 12.62 3.01
C ALA A 30 -25.02 13.70 3.63
N ASP A 31 -24.00 13.31 4.41
CA ASP A 31 -23.09 14.22 5.12
C ASP A 31 -21.82 14.58 4.31
N THR A 32 -21.80 14.27 3.02
CA THR A 32 -20.63 14.48 2.15
C THR A 32 -20.83 15.69 1.26
N ASP A 33 -19.79 16.52 1.12
CA ASP A 33 -19.80 17.68 0.24
C ASP A 33 -20.16 17.27 -1.21
N PRO A 34 -21.20 17.87 -1.82
CA PRO A 34 -21.59 17.61 -3.20
C PRO A 34 -20.45 17.79 -4.21
N ALA A 35 -19.53 18.74 -3.98
CA ALA A 35 -18.38 18.95 -4.87
C ALA A 35 -17.42 17.75 -4.83
N LEU A 36 -17.18 17.18 -3.64
CA LEU A 36 -16.37 15.97 -3.47
C LEU A 36 -17.04 14.75 -4.10
N LEU A 37 -18.37 14.60 -3.92
CA LEU A 37 -19.13 13.52 -4.54
C LEU A 37 -19.06 13.59 -6.07
N ASN A 38 -19.26 14.78 -6.63
CA ASN A 38 -19.20 14.98 -8.07
C ASN A 38 -17.81 14.66 -8.64
N ALA A 39 -16.74 15.11 -7.96
CA ALA A 39 -15.37 14.80 -8.37
C ALA A 39 -15.10 13.28 -8.36
N VAL A 40 -15.60 12.55 -7.36
CA VAL A 40 -15.50 11.08 -7.31
C VAL A 40 -16.30 10.41 -8.43
N ILE A 41 -17.56 10.83 -8.64
CA ILE A 41 -18.45 10.23 -9.65
C ILE A 41 -17.90 10.44 -11.07
N THR A 42 -17.32 11.61 -11.35
CA THR A 42 -16.77 11.96 -12.66
C THR A 42 -15.32 11.49 -12.86
N GLY A 43 -14.67 10.99 -11.81
CA GLY A 43 -13.25 10.62 -11.84
C GLY A 43 -12.31 11.83 -11.98
N ASP A 44 -12.76 13.03 -11.61
CA ASP A 44 -11.95 14.25 -11.64
C ASP A 44 -10.91 14.24 -10.50
N GLN A 45 -9.79 13.55 -10.76
CA GLN A 45 -8.69 13.46 -9.83
C GLN A 45 -8.12 14.84 -9.46
N ALA A 46 -7.92 15.72 -10.44
CA ALA A 46 -7.33 17.04 -10.20
C ALA A 46 -8.27 17.91 -9.33
N GLY A 47 -9.57 17.84 -9.58
CA GLY A 47 -10.58 18.49 -8.74
C GLY A 47 -10.61 17.91 -7.33
N LEU A 48 -10.53 16.59 -7.18
CA LEU A 48 -10.49 15.91 -5.89
C LEU A 48 -9.24 16.29 -5.08
N GLU A 49 -8.06 16.30 -5.71
CA GLU A 49 -6.80 16.75 -5.11
C GLU A 49 -6.88 18.20 -4.62
N LYS A 50 -7.46 19.09 -5.44
CA LYS A 50 -7.66 20.50 -5.08
C LYS A 50 -8.60 20.66 -3.89
N LEU A 51 -9.74 19.96 -3.89
CA LEU A 51 -10.74 20.02 -2.82
C LEU A 51 -10.20 19.44 -1.50
N LEU A 52 -9.36 18.40 -1.58
CA LEU A 52 -8.72 17.77 -0.41
C LEU A 52 -7.45 18.50 0.05
N GLY A 53 -6.99 19.52 -0.68
CA GLY A 53 -5.72 20.19 -0.39
C GLY A 53 -4.51 19.23 -0.48
N ALA A 54 -4.59 18.23 -1.35
CA ALA A 54 -3.55 17.24 -1.54
C ALA A 54 -2.28 17.90 -2.09
N ARG A 55 -1.12 17.49 -1.57
CA ARG A 55 0.18 17.91 -2.11
C ARG A 55 0.46 17.07 -3.35
N THR A 56 0.45 17.69 -4.53
CA THR A 56 0.54 17.00 -5.81
C THR A 56 1.97 16.61 -6.25
N ASN A 57 2.98 16.95 -5.44
CA ASN A 57 4.40 16.73 -5.75
C ASN A 57 5.16 15.98 -4.64
N VAL A 58 4.47 15.12 -3.88
CA VAL A 58 5.15 14.26 -2.90
C VAL A 58 5.75 13.07 -3.65
N VAL A 59 7.07 12.98 -3.67
CA VAL A 59 7.81 11.86 -4.26
C VAL A 59 8.55 11.10 -3.16
N CYS A 60 8.48 9.77 -3.18
CA CYS A 60 9.34 8.92 -2.37
C CYS A 60 10.64 8.68 -3.14
N GLY A 61 11.71 9.36 -2.76
CA GLY A 61 13.04 9.06 -3.27
C GLY A 61 13.49 7.71 -2.74
N LEU A 62 13.73 6.75 -3.63
CA LEU A 62 14.42 5.50 -3.29
C LEU A 62 15.91 5.76 -3.44
N HIS A 63 16.66 5.69 -2.34
CA HIS A 63 18.11 5.67 -2.38
C HIS A 63 18.57 4.21 -2.29
N PRO A 64 19.42 3.72 -3.21
CA PRO A 64 20.05 2.42 -3.06
C PRO A 64 20.82 2.37 -1.74
N ALA A 65 20.82 1.23 -1.08
CA ALA A 65 21.76 1.03 0.03
C ALA A 65 23.18 1.01 -0.54
N ASP A 66 24.13 1.60 0.17
CA ASP A 66 25.55 1.44 -0.11
C ASP A 66 25.88 -0.06 -0.04
N GLN A 67 26.66 -0.56 -1.00
CA GLN A 67 27.19 -1.91 -0.88
C GLN A 67 28.14 -1.92 0.32
N PRO A 68 28.04 -2.91 1.24
CA PRO A 68 29.05 -3.06 2.26
C PRO A 68 30.39 -3.25 1.55
N ASP A 69 31.39 -2.46 1.96
CA ASP A 69 32.77 -2.69 1.52
C ASP A 69 33.09 -4.16 1.82
N GLU A 70 33.42 -4.93 0.78
CA GLU A 70 33.96 -6.27 0.95
C GLU A 70 35.30 -6.10 1.68
N GLU A 71 35.29 -6.25 3.01
CA GLU A 71 36.53 -6.49 3.75
C GLU A 71 37.23 -7.68 3.10
N PRO A 72 38.55 -7.61 2.85
CA PRO A 72 39.29 -8.73 2.29
C PRO A 72 39.00 -9.98 3.13
N GLN A 73 38.37 -10.98 2.53
CA GLN A 73 38.25 -12.29 3.16
C GLN A 73 39.67 -12.82 3.31
N ASP A 74 40.18 -12.86 4.54
CA ASP A 74 41.38 -13.62 4.84
C ASP A 74 41.18 -15.05 4.31
N GLU A 75 42.06 -15.46 3.40
CA GLU A 75 42.04 -16.80 2.80
C GLU A 75 42.05 -17.85 3.93
N PRO A 76 41.15 -18.84 3.93
CA PRO A 76 41.17 -19.87 4.96
C PRO A 76 42.46 -20.68 4.85
N GLU A 77 43.31 -20.60 5.87
CA GLU A 77 44.43 -21.53 6.05
C GLU A 77 43.90 -22.96 6.04
N ASP A 78 44.41 -23.74 5.09
CA ASP A 78 44.18 -25.15 4.82
C ASP A 78 44.10 -25.97 6.13
N GLN A 79 42.91 -26.43 6.51
CA GLN A 79 42.74 -27.43 7.58
C GLN A 79 42.16 -28.73 6.99
N PRO A 80 42.79 -29.90 7.24
CA PRO A 80 42.46 -31.13 6.56
C PRO A 80 41.08 -31.67 6.93
N GLU A 81 40.32 -32.03 5.90
CA GLU A 81 38.99 -32.64 5.96
C GLU A 81 38.99 -33.91 6.84
N LYS A 82 38.15 -33.91 7.89
CA LYS A 82 37.68 -35.17 8.51
C LYS A 82 36.24 -35.40 8.10
N GLU A 83 36.08 -36.27 7.10
CA GLU A 83 34.81 -36.88 6.74
C GLU A 83 34.16 -37.55 7.97
N ALA A 84 32.98 -37.08 8.35
CA ALA A 84 32.05 -37.83 9.18
C ALA A 84 30.71 -37.95 8.46
N LYS A 85 30.55 -39.05 7.73
CA LYS A 85 29.28 -39.51 7.17
C LYS A 85 28.27 -39.78 8.29
N SER A 86 27.12 -39.12 8.26
CA SER A 86 25.85 -39.64 8.80
C SER A 86 24.70 -38.84 8.19
N LEU A 87 24.11 -39.33 7.09
CA LEU A 87 22.82 -40.03 7.09
C LEU A 87 21.66 -39.21 7.70
N LEU A 88 20.89 -38.54 6.82
CA LEU A 88 19.42 -38.64 6.82
C LEU A 88 18.87 -38.13 5.47
N LYS A 89 18.57 -39.07 4.55
CA LYS A 89 17.60 -38.83 3.47
C LYS A 89 16.24 -39.25 4.01
N VAL A 90 15.28 -38.34 4.05
CA VAL A 90 13.86 -38.67 4.17
C VAL A 90 13.17 -38.22 2.88
N SER A 91 12.78 -39.21 2.09
CA SER A 91 11.66 -39.16 1.14
C SER A 91 11.03 -40.54 1.17
#